data_AF-A0A942R060-F1
#
_entry.id   AF-A0A942R060-F1
#
_cell.length_a   1.000
_cell.length_b   1.000
_cell.length_c   1.000
_cell.angle_alpha   90.00
_cell.angle_beta   90.00
_cell.angle_gamma   90.00
#
_symmetry.space_group_name_H-M   'P 1'
#
loop_
_entity.id
_entity.type
_entity.pdbx_description
1 polymer ?
#
loop_
_entity_poly.entity_id
_entity_poly.type
_entity_poly.pdbx_seq_one_letter_code
_entity_poly.pdbx_strand_id
1 'polypeptide(L)' 'MPTAFTLVRTTAPATSYTDTTDPQTIRLHIAAENALLSALQLLRSADCDASKVQAATGRAIRAATALKRLCVAQSEGGAA' A
#
# COMPACT_ATOMS: atom_id res chain seq x y z
N MET A 1 35.27 -36.59 -18.06
CA MET A 1 35.13 -36.10 -16.68
C MET A 1 34.87 -34.60 -16.75
N PRO A 2 33.69 -34.12 -16.30
CA PRO A 2 33.07 -32.90 -16.80
C PRO A 2 33.66 -31.60 -16.24
N THR A 3 33.73 -30.59 -17.10
CA THR A 3 34.19 -29.22 -16.85
C THR A 3 33.15 -28.44 -16.03
N ALA A 4 33.55 -27.93 -14.88
CA ALA A 4 32.70 -27.11 -14.01
C ALA A 4 32.56 -25.69 -14.59
N PHE A 5 31.33 -25.29 -14.92
CA PHE A 5 31.02 -23.91 -15.25
C PHE A 5 30.71 -23.14 -13.96
N THR A 6 31.64 -22.28 -13.55
CA THR A 6 31.44 -21.37 -12.42
C THR A 6 30.54 -20.22 -12.85
N LEU A 7 29.31 -20.19 -12.35
CA LEU A 7 28.41 -19.04 -12.46
C LEU A 7 28.92 -17.91 -11.57
N VAL A 8 29.62 -16.94 -12.15
CA VAL A 8 29.90 -15.66 -11.49
C VAL A 8 28.59 -14.88 -11.45
N ARG A 9 27.96 -14.85 -10.27
CA ARG A 9 26.83 -13.94 -10.00
C ARG A 9 27.42 -12.53 -9.84
N THR A 10 27.41 -11.76 -10.91
CA THR A 10 27.66 -10.31 -10.83
C THR A 10 26.50 -9.73 -10.02
N THR A 11 26.74 -9.40 -8.76
CA THR A 11 25.80 -8.57 -8.00
C THR A 11 25.75 -7.23 -8.70
N ALA A 12 24.62 -6.91 -9.33
CA ALA A 12 24.34 -5.56 -9.79
C ALA A 12 24.63 -4.59 -8.64
N PRO A 13 25.15 -3.37 -8.92
CA PRO A 13 25.37 -2.39 -7.86
C PRO A 13 24.08 -2.27 -7.09
N ALA A 14 24.12 -2.58 -5.80
CA ALA A 14 23.04 -2.29 -4.90
C ALA A 14 22.87 -0.78 -4.97
N THR A 15 21.93 -0.32 -5.80
CA THR A 15 21.26 0.95 -5.55
C THR A 15 20.71 0.77 -4.16
N SER A 16 21.43 1.33 -3.18
CA SER A 16 20.94 1.57 -1.84
C SER A 16 19.73 2.49 -2.00
N TYR A 17 18.60 1.90 -2.38
CA TYR A 17 17.28 2.44 -2.12
C TYR A 17 17.22 2.46 -0.61
N THR A 18 17.67 3.56 -0.04
CA THR A 18 17.31 3.90 1.33
C THR A 18 15.81 4.01 1.28
N ASP A 19 15.15 2.91 1.65
CA ASP A 19 13.72 2.87 1.86
C ASP A 19 13.43 3.82 3.01
N THR A 20 13.34 5.10 2.66
CA THR A 20 13.06 6.24 3.53
C THR A 20 11.56 6.36 3.73
N THR A 21 10.80 5.32 3.38
CA THR A 21 9.39 5.23 3.72
C THR A 21 9.28 5.08 5.23
N ASP A 22 8.97 6.19 5.89
CA ASP A 22 8.69 6.24 7.32
C ASP A 22 7.77 5.07 7.73
N PRO A 23 8.14 4.24 8.72
CA PRO A 23 7.33 3.13 9.18
C PRO A 23 5.88 3.52 9.52
N GLN A 24 5.64 4.77 9.93
CA GLN A 24 4.29 5.27 10.16
C GLN A 24 3.48 5.40 8.85
N THR A 25 4.14 5.79 7.75
CA THR A 25 3.55 5.85 6.41
C THR A 25 3.15 4.47 5.92
N ILE A 26 4.00 3.46 6.10
CA ILE A 26 3.69 2.06 5.76
C ILE A 26 2.47 1.58 6.56
N ARG A 27 2.45 1.82 7.88
CA ARG A 27 1.33 1.42 8.74
C ARG A 27 0.02 2.10 8.34
N LEU A 28 0.06 3.39 8.02
CA LEU A 28 -1.11 4.14 7.61
C LEU A 28 -1.63 3.69 6.24
N HIS A 29 -0.73 3.38 5.30
CA HIS A 29 -1.07 2.83 4.00
C HIS A 29 -1.81 1.48 4.14
N ILE A 30 -1.23 0.53 4.88
CA ILE A 30 -1.84 -0.78 5.15
C ILE A 30 -3.21 -0.62 5.83
N ALA A 31 -3.33 0.28 6.81
CA ALA A 31 -4.58 0.54 7.48
C ALA A 31 -5.67 1.07 6.52
N ALA A 32 -5.30 1.96 5.60
CA ALA A 32 -6.22 2.49 4.60
C ALA A 32 -6.65 1.41 3.59
N GLU A 33 -5.73 0.57 3.12
CA GLU A 33 -6.05 -0.55 2.22
C GLU A 33 -7.00 -1.56 2.89
N ASN A 34 -6.71 -1.95 4.12
CA ASN A 34 -7.57 -2.87 4.88
C ASN A 34 -8.98 -2.29 5.09
N ALA A 35 -9.08 -0.98 5.32
CA ALA A 35 -10.37 -0.29 5.44
C ALA A 35 -11.15 -0.29 4.12
N LEU A 36 -10.49 -0.13 2.97
CA LEU A 36 -11.10 -0.22 1.65
C LEU A 36 -11.58 -1.64 1.33
N LEU A 37 -10.73 -2.65 1.59
CA LEU A 37 -11.12 -4.06 1.43
C LEU A 37 -12.32 -4.41 2.29
N SER A 38 -12.34 -3.97 3.55
CA SER A 38 -13.47 -4.16 4.45
C SER A 38 -14.74 -3.49 3.93
N ALA A 39 -14.65 -2.28 3.38
CA ALA A 39 -15.78 -1.59 2.78
C ALA A 39 -16.32 -2.35 1.56
N LEU A 40 -15.45 -2.86 0.69
CA LEU A 40 -15.85 -3.67 -0.47
C LEU A 40 -16.50 -4.99 -0.05
N GLN A 41 -15.99 -5.65 0.99
CA GLN A 41 -16.59 -6.87 1.53
C GLN A 41 -18.01 -6.61 2.07
N LEU A 42 -18.23 -5.50 2.78
CA LEU A 42 -19.56 -5.10 3.24
C LEU A 42 -20.52 -4.84 2.07
N LEU A 43 -20.06 -4.18 1.01
CA LEU A 43 -20.86 -3.92 -0.20
C LEU A 43 -21.18 -5.20 -1.00
N ARG A 44 -20.30 -6.21 -0.94
CA ARG A 44 -20.50 -7.51 -1.60
C ARG A 44 -21.34 -8.50 -0.77
N SER A 45 -21.66 -8.17 0.47
CA SER A 45 -22.45 -9.04 1.33
C SER A 45 -23.90 -9.17 0.82
N ALA A 46 -24.48 -10.36 0.93
CA ALA A 46 -25.87 -10.60 0.51
C ALA A 46 -26.88 -9.78 1.33
N ASP A 47 -26.54 -9.47 2.58
CA ASP A 47 -27.37 -8.68 3.50
C ASP A 47 -27.05 -7.18 3.46
N CYS A 48 -26.54 -6.66 2.34
CA CYS A 48 -26.18 -5.25 2.22
C CYS A 48 -27.45 -4.38 2.18
N ASP A 49 -27.73 -3.68 3.28
CA ASP A 49 -28.79 -2.69 3.38
C ASP A 49 -28.27 -1.26 3.18
N ALA A 50 -29.18 -0.29 3.05
CA ALA A 50 -28.81 1.11 2.81
C ALA A 50 -27.91 1.71 3.90
N SER A 51 -28.06 1.28 5.16
CA SER A 51 -27.23 1.73 6.29
C SER A 51 -25.80 1.20 6.16
N LYS A 52 -25.65 -0.08 5.79
CA LYS A 52 -24.35 -0.71 5.53
C LYS A 52 -23.65 -0.10 4.32
N VAL A 53 -24.40 0.23 3.26
CA VAL A 53 -23.86 0.98 2.12
C VAL A 53 -23.32 2.34 2.57
N GLN A 54 -24.11 3.12 3.33
CA GLN A 54 -23.67 4.41 3.82
C GLN A 54 -22.43 4.30 4.73
N ALA A 55 -22.40 3.30 5.62
CA ALA A 55 -21.26 3.05 6.50
C ALA A 55 -20.01 2.63 5.71
N ALA A 56 -20.14 1.73 4.73
CA ALA A 56 -19.05 1.27 3.88
C ALA A 56 -18.49 2.42 3.04
N THR A 57 -19.36 3.21 2.41
CA THR A 57 -18.96 4.40 1.63
C THR A 57 -18.27 5.43 2.51
N GLY A 58 -18.78 5.70 3.72
CA GLY A 58 -18.13 6.61 4.67
C GLY A 58 -16.74 6.14 5.10
N ARG A 59 -16.56 4.83 5.31
CA ARG A 59 -15.23 4.24 5.59
C ARG A 59 -14.29 4.37 4.39
N ALA A 60 -14.78 4.05 3.19
CA ALA A 60 -13.99 4.13 1.96
C ALA A 60 -13.51 5.57 1.69
N ILE A 61 -14.37 6.58 1.87
CA ILE A 61 -14.00 8.01 1.71
C ILE A 61 -12.88 8.40 2.67
N ARG A 62 -12.97 8.02 3.95
CA ARG A 62 -11.93 8.33 4.94
C ARG A 62 -10.60 7.66 4.60
N ALA A 63 -10.64 6.39 4.20
CA ALA A 63 -9.44 5.66 3.77
C ALA A 63 -8.79 6.29 2.53
N ALA A 64 -9.58 6.60 1.50
CA ALA A 64 -9.11 7.27 0.30
C ALA A 64 -8.53 8.67 0.62
N THR A 65 -9.14 9.40 1.56
CA THR A 65 -8.63 10.70 2.02
C THR A 65 -7.28 10.56 2.72
N ALA A 66 -7.10 9.53 3.56
CA ALA A 66 -5.82 9.24 4.20
C ALA A 66 -4.74 8.92 3.17
N LEU A 67 -5.04 8.09 2.17
CA LEU A 67 -4.13 7.79 1.06
C LEU A 67 -3.77 9.04 0.26
N LYS A 68 -4.74 9.90 -0.07
CA LYS A 68 -4.47 11.16 -0.76
C LYS A 68 -3.47 12.03 0.01
N ARG A 69 -3.64 12.14 1.33
CA ARG A 69 -2.72 12.91 2.19
C ARG A 69 -1.33 12.30 2.21
N LEU A 70 -1.23 10.97 2.25
CA LEU A 70 0.06 10.27 2.12
C LEU A 70 0.72 10.54 0.78
N CYS A 71 -0.02 10.48 -0.34
CA CYS A 71 0.52 10.79 -1.66
C CYS A 71 1.04 12.23 -1.74
N VAL A 72 0.30 13.20 -1.18
CA VAL A 72 0.74 14.60 -1.12
C VAL A 72 2.02 14.73 -0.28
N ALA A 73 2.06 14.15 0.91
CA ALA A 73 3.23 14.17 1.78
C ALA A 73 4.48 13.53 1.12
N GLN A 74 4.30 12.45 0.35
CA GLN A 74 5.39 11.85 -0.42
C GLN A 74 5.84 12.73 -1.59
N SER A 75 4.90 13.39 -2.28
CA SER A 75 5.25 14.31 -3.37
C SER A 75 5.98 15.57 -2.90
N GLU A 76 5.68 16.06 -1.69
CA GLU A 76 6.33 17.22 -1.07
C GLU A 76 7.68 16.87 -0.44
N GLY A 77 7.84 15.64 0.07
CA GLY A 77 9.09 15.12 0.65
C GLY A 77 10.10 14.55 -0.35
N GLY A 78 9.73 14.37 -1.62
CA GLY A 78 10.59 13.81 -2.68
C GLY A 78 11.44 14.83 -3.45
N ALA A 79 11.45 16.10 -3.03
CA ALA A 79 12.17 17.20 -3.68
C ALA A 79 13.32 17.78 -2.83
N ALA A 80 13.88 16.99 -1.91
CA ALA A 80 15.01 17.38 -1.05
C ALA A 80 16.30 16.67 -1.46
#